data_AF-A0A815HI98-F1
#
_entry.id   AF-A0A815HI98-F1
#
_cell.length_a   1.000
_cell.length_b   1.000
_cell.length_c   1.000
_cell.angle_alpha   90.00
_cell.angle_beta   90.00
_cell.angle_gamma   90.00
#
_symmetry.space_group_name_H-M   'P 1'
#
loop_
_entity.id
_entity.type
_entity.pdbx_description
1 polymer ?
#
loop_
_entity_poly.entity_id
_entity_poly.type
_entity_poly.pdbx_seq_one_letter_code
_entity_poly.pdbx_strand_id
1 'polypeptide(L)'
;MIGMKFILLCHLSIIISVYAPPVLDGPSKKRLDDYPVNNDKPSKDVLDDLEYARYLKEVVEILENDPNFKSIIEKASPDDIKSGNIARHLSLVEHNVRTALDEAKQRELARLRKLVSEKVRLLNDIHRQGGLRGMSAIVTLWRILSYVEVCYNVLLIIDVSEHNYGIMC
;
A
#
# COMPACT_ATOMS: atom_id res chain seq x y z
N MET A 1 -15.32 -12.73 -54.16
CA MET A 1 -14.23 -12.88 -53.18
C MET A 1 -14.16 -11.77 -52.11
N ILE A 2 -14.88 -10.65 -52.27
CA ILE A 2 -14.91 -9.54 -51.30
C ILE A 2 -15.63 -9.93 -49.98
N GLY A 3 -16.76 -10.65 -50.05
CA GLY A 3 -17.57 -10.99 -48.87
C GLY A 3 -16.88 -11.90 -47.85
N MET A 4 -15.96 -12.76 -48.29
CA MET A 4 -15.23 -13.68 -47.40
C MET A 4 -14.19 -12.94 -46.53
N LYS A 5 -13.68 -11.80 -47.00
CA LYS A 5 -12.76 -10.94 -46.25
C LYS A 5 -13.49 -10.16 -45.15
N PHE A 6 -14.72 -9.70 -45.41
CA PHE A 6 -15.55 -9.02 -44.40
C PHE A 6 -15.97 -9.94 -43.26
N ILE A 7 -16.30 -11.21 -43.56
CA ILE A 7 -16.64 -12.21 -42.54
C ILE A 7 -15.43 -12.53 -41.64
N LEU A 8 -14.22 -12.62 -42.22
CA LEU A 8 -12.98 -12.82 -41.48
C LEU A 8 -12.64 -11.64 -40.56
N LEU A 9 -12.85 -10.40 -41.01
CA LEU A 9 -12.63 -9.20 -40.20
C LEU A 9 -13.61 -9.09 -39.02
N CYS A 10 -14.87 -9.45 -39.23
CA CYS A 10 -15.86 -9.51 -38.14
C CYS A 10 -15.50 -10.57 -37.08
N HIS A 11 -15.03 -11.75 -37.49
CA HIS A 11 -14.59 -12.77 -36.55
C HIS A 11 -13.34 -12.36 -35.76
N LEU A 12 -12.36 -11.70 -36.38
CA LEU A 12 -11.18 -11.19 -35.69
C LEU A 12 -11.55 -10.14 -34.62
N SER A 13 -12.53 -9.29 -34.92
CA SER A 13 -13.04 -8.27 -33.99
C SER A 13 -13.75 -8.88 -32.76
N ILE A 14 -14.41 -10.03 -32.92
CA ILE A 14 -15.10 -10.71 -31.82
C ILE A 14 -14.08 -11.38 -30.88
N ILE A 15 -13.01 -11.96 -31.41
CA ILE A 15 -11.96 -12.64 -30.63
C ILE A 15 -11.21 -11.66 -29.72
N ILE A 16 -10.98 -10.42 -30.16
CA ILE A 16 -10.30 -9.37 -29.36
C ILE A 16 -11.18 -8.89 -28.18
N SER A 17 -12.50 -9.14 -28.22
CA SER A 17 -13.43 -8.69 -27.18
C SER A 17 -13.54 -9.66 -26.00
N VAL A 18 -12.90 -10.83 -26.06
CA VAL A 18 -12.81 -11.80 -24.95
C VAL A 18 -11.43 -11.69 -24.29
N TYR A 19 -11.15 -10.54 -23.70
CA TYR A 19 -10.05 -10.39 -22.72
C TYR A 19 -10.67 -10.02 -21.38
N ALA A 20 -10.94 -11.03 -20.55
CA ALA A 20 -11.22 -10.82 -19.14
C ALA A 20 -9.86 -10.61 -18.43
N PRO A 21 -9.56 -9.43 -17.87
CA PRO A 21 -8.37 -9.27 -17.07
C PRO A 21 -8.42 -10.25 -15.88
N PRO A 22 -7.30 -10.88 -15.53
CA PRO A 22 -7.26 -11.86 -14.45
C PRO A 22 -7.79 -11.22 -13.17
N VAL A 23 -8.61 -11.97 -12.43
CA VAL A 23 -8.98 -11.61 -11.06
C VAL A 23 -7.68 -11.56 -10.26
N LEU A 24 -7.26 -10.35 -9.89
CA LEU A 24 -6.18 -10.18 -8.94
C LEU A 24 -6.71 -10.69 -7.60
N ASP A 25 -6.16 -11.82 -7.16
CA ASP A 25 -6.38 -12.33 -5.82
C ASP A 25 -6.17 -11.17 -4.84
N GLY A 26 -7.21 -10.86 -4.06
CA GLY A 26 -7.16 -9.82 -3.04
C GLY A 26 -5.92 -10.00 -2.16
N PRO A 27 -5.37 -8.91 -1.60
CA PRO A 27 -4.01 -8.87 -1.09
C PRO A 27 -3.74 -10.10 -0.24
N SER A 28 -2.85 -10.96 -0.77
CA SER A 28 -2.23 -12.05 -0.02
C SER A 28 -1.91 -11.50 1.36
N LYS A 29 -2.31 -12.26 2.38
CA LYS A 29 -2.10 -11.98 3.80
C LYS A 29 -0.61 -11.78 4.05
N LYS A 30 -0.08 -10.61 3.71
CA LYS A 30 1.27 -10.20 4.03
C LYS A 30 1.31 -10.18 5.54
N ARG A 31 2.22 -10.98 6.05
CA ARG A 31 2.63 -11.03 7.44
C ARG A 31 2.90 -9.56 7.86
N LEU A 32 2.32 -9.12 8.98
CA LEU A 32 2.24 -7.71 9.42
C LEU A 32 3.62 -7.04 9.60
N ASP A 33 4.68 -7.83 9.49
CA ASP A 33 6.11 -7.53 9.54
C ASP A 33 6.69 -6.93 8.23
N ASP A 34 5.96 -6.94 7.11
CA ASP A 34 6.45 -6.45 5.80
C ASP A 34 5.92 -5.05 5.41
N TYR A 35 5.39 -4.27 6.37
CA TYR A 35 5.01 -2.88 6.10
C TYR A 35 6.26 -1.97 6.20
N PRO A 36 6.65 -1.25 5.14
CA PRO A 36 7.78 -0.32 5.22
C PRO A 36 7.44 0.77 6.23
N VAL A 37 8.28 0.90 7.27
CA VAL A 37 8.29 2.06 8.18
C VAL A 37 8.67 3.27 7.34
N ASN A 38 7.68 3.89 6.70
CA ASN A 38 7.83 5.18 6.05
C ASN A 38 7.82 6.25 7.14
N ASN A 39 9.00 6.81 7.42
CA ASN A 39 9.23 7.91 8.36
C ASN A 39 8.75 9.27 7.83
N ASP A 40 7.88 9.30 6.82
CA ASP A 40 7.56 10.51 6.07
C ASP A 40 6.11 10.96 6.34
N LYS A 41 5.82 11.44 7.57
CA LYS A 41 4.63 12.29 7.84
C LYS A 41 4.98 13.38 8.87
N PRO A 42 5.28 14.62 8.42
CA PRO A 42 5.93 15.64 9.24
C PRO A 42 4.97 16.42 10.18
N SER A 43 3.93 15.79 10.73
CA SER A 43 3.01 16.48 11.66
C SER A 43 2.50 15.63 12.82
N LYS A 44 2.73 14.32 12.80
CA LYS A 44 2.37 13.41 13.89
C LYS A 44 3.53 13.16 14.87
N ASP A 45 4.75 13.49 14.45
CA ASP A 45 5.98 13.20 15.18
C ASP A 45 5.97 13.83 16.58
N VAL A 46 5.59 15.10 16.75
CA VAL A 46 5.62 15.74 18.08
C VAL A 46 4.72 15.04 19.12
N LEU A 47 3.55 14.54 18.69
CA LEU A 47 2.63 13.80 19.57
C LEU A 47 3.12 12.37 19.82
N ASP A 48 3.63 11.68 18.80
CA ASP A 48 4.20 10.33 18.99
C ASP A 48 5.53 10.37 19.77
N ASP A 49 6.32 11.43 19.63
CA ASP A 49 7.53 11.72 20.41
C ASP A 49 7.19 11.95 21.89
N LEU A 50 6.10 12.68 22.17
CA LEU A 50 5.62 12.88 23.53
C LEU A 50 5.12 11.57 24.17
N GLU A 51 4.40 10.75 23.40
CA GLU A 51 3.89 9.46 23.86
C GLU A 51 5.04 8.45 24.09
N TYR A 52 6.04 8.45 23.21
CA TYR A 52 7.26 7.66 23.38
C TYR A 52 8.07 8.12 24.59
N ALA A 53 8.19 9.44 24.81
CA ALA A 53 8.84 9.99 26.00
C ALA A 53 8.11 9.56 27.29
N ARG A 54 6.78 9.47 27.28
CA ARG A 54 6.00 8.94 28.41
C ARG A 54 6.33 7.46 28.67
N TYR A 55 6.36 6.63 27.61
CA TYR A 55 6.75 5.23 27.72
C TYR A 55 8.16 5.07 28.30
N LEU A 56 9.12 5.87 27.82
CA LEU A 56 10.50 5.81 28.31
C LEU A 56 10.57 6.19 29.80
N LYS A 57 9.80 7.20 30.23
CA LYS A 57 9.72 7.58 31.65
C LYS A 57 9.17 6.43 32.51
N GLU A 58 8.10 5.78 32.07
CA GLU A 58 7.52 4.62 32.76
C GLU A 58 8.51 3.45 32.86
N VAL A 59 9.26 3.18 31.79
CA VAL A 59 10.32 2.17 31.80
C VAL A 59 11.40 2.52 32.83
N VAL A 60 11.86 3.78 32.89
CA VAL A 60 12.87 4.21 33.86
C VAL A 60 12.35 4.08 35.29
N GLU A 61 11.11 4.47 35.56
CA GLU A 61 10.49 4.34 36.88
C GLU A 61 10.40 2.88 37.34
N ILE A 62 10.02 1.97 36.44
CA ILE A 62 10.02 0.52 36.72
C ILE A 62 11.44 0.02 37.02
N LEU A 63 12.45 0.52 36.31
CA LEU A 63 13.85 0.14 36.50
C LEU A 63 14.47 0.75 37.77
N GLU A 64 14.00 1.90 38.25
CA GLU A 64 14.45 2.54 39.50
C GLU A 64 13.94 1.83 40.77
N ASN A 65 12.86 1.04 40.66
CA ASN A 65 12.34 0.25 41.78
C ASN A 65 13.31 -0.85 42.23
N ASP A 66 14.23 -1.30 41.38
CA ASP A 66 15.27 -2.25 41.75
C ASP A 66 16.53 -1.51 42.27
N PRO A 67 16.92 -1.67 43.54
CA PRO A 67 18.08 -0.99 44.10
C PRO A 67 19.40 -1.36 43.41
N ASN A 68 19.53 -2.59 42.89
CA ASN A 68 20.74 -3.00 42.17
C ASN A 68 20.83 -2.26 40.84
N PHE A 69 19.72 -2.18 40.12
CA PHE A 69 19.66 -1.56 38.79
C PHE A 69 19.72 -0.03 38.87
N LYS A 70 19.12 0.56 39.91
CA LYS A 70 19.24 1.99 40.21
C LYS A 70 20.70 2.44 40.29
N SER A 71 21.55 1.67 40.95
CA SER A 71 22.99 1.98 41.04
C SER A 71 23.71 1.93 39.68
N ILE A 72 23.18 1.18 38.71
CA ILE A 72 23.69 1.10 37.34
C ILE A 72 23.22 2.33 36.55
N ILE A 73 21.97 2.76 36.74
CA ILE A 73 21.42 3.99 36.14
C ILE A 73 22.18 5.21 36.66
N GLU A 74 22.43 5.31 37.97
CA GLU A 74 23.13 6.44 38.58
C GLU A 74 24.59 6.56 38.13
N LYS A 75 25.24 5.44 37.78
CA LYS A 75 26.62 5.40 37.28
C LYS A 75 26.72 5.58 35.77
N ALA A 76 25.63 5.38 35.03
CA ALA A 76 25.62 5.45 33.58
C ALA A 76 25.59 6.92 33.10
N SER A 77 26.29 7.19 31.99
CA SER A 77 26.19 8.48 31.32
C SER A 77 24.81 8.64 30.67
N PRO A 78 24.24 9.86 30.60
CA PRO A 78 23.01 10.12 29.83
C PRO A 78 23.09 9.64 28.37
N ASP A 79 24.29 9.56 27.79
CA ASP A 79 24.51 9.04 26.44
C ASP A 79 24.40 7.50 26.38
N ASP A 80 24.75 6.80 27.45
CA ASP A 80 24.58 5.35 27.57
C ASP A 80 23.11 4.94 27.76
N ILE A 81 22.33 5.80 28.40
CA ILE A 81 20.87 5.66 28.51
C ILE A 81 20.24 5.76 27.11
N LYS A 82 20.60 6.81 26.36
CA LYS A 82 20.05 7.06 25.01
C LYS A 82 20.50 6.03 23.97
N SER A 83 21.75 5.57 24.06
CA SER A 83 22.28 4.55 23.14
C SER A 83 21.83 3.13 23.44
N GLY A 84 21.19 2.90 24.60
CA GLY A 84 20.66 1.59 24.99
C GLY A 84 21.73 0.61 25.50
N ASN A 85 22.95 1.09 25.81
CA ASN A 85 24.01 0.25 26.39
C ASN A 85 23.60 -0.39 27.73
N ILE A 86 22.74 0.29 28.49
CA ILE A 86 22.23 -0.18 29.79
C ILE A 86 21.36 -1.45 29.65
N ALA A 87 20.76 -1.69 28.48
CA ALA A 87 19.93 -2.86 28.22
C ALA A 87 20.70 -4.19 28.40
N ARG A 88 22.04 -4.19 28.28
CA ARG A 88 22.87 -5.38 28.55
C ARG A 88 22.81 -5.86 30.00
N HIS A 89 22.54 -4.96 30.94
CA HIS A 89 22.46 -5.26 32.36
C HIS A 89 21.05 -5.68 32.79
N LEU A 90 20.08 -5.69 31.87
CA LEU A 90 18.68 -6.06 32.15
C LEU A 90 18.53 -7.52 32.61
N SER A 91 19.53 -8.37 32.32
CA SER A 91 19.61 -9.76 32.80
C SER A 91 19.95 -9.90 34.28
N LEU A 92 20.31 -8.80 34.96
CA LEU A 92 20.60 -8.76 36.39
C LEU A 92 19.37 -8.34 37.22
N VAL A 93 18.32 -7.88 36.54
CA VAL A 93 17.09 -7.37 37.16
C VAL A 93 16.25 -8.50 37.74
N GLU A 94 15.60 -8.24 38.88
CA GLU A 94 14.68 -9.17 39.55
C GLU A 94 13.47 -9.55 38.66
N HIS A 95 12.90 -10.74 38.85
CA HIS A 95 11.87 -11.29 37.96
C HIS A 95 10.57 -10.47 37.95
N ASN A 96 10.17 -9.90 39.09
CA ASN A 96 9.03 -8.97 39.23
C ASN A 96 9.15 -7.74 38.31
N VAL A 97 10.33 -7.13 38.22
CA VAL A 97 10.59 -5.94 37.39
C VAL A 97 10.61 -6.33 35.90
N ARG A 98 11.10 -7.53 35.56
CA ARG A 98 11.01 -8.03 34.17
C ARG A 98 9.56 -8.20 33.72
N THR A 99 8.72 -8.79 34.56
CA THR A 99 7.28 -8.92 34.26
C THR A 99 6.62 -7.55 34.11
N ALA A 100 6.91 -6.60 35.00
CA ALA A 100 6.39 -5.23 34.91
C ALA A 100 6.86 -4.51 33.63
N LEU A 101 8.12 -4.71 33.22
CA LEU A 101 8.66 -4.15 31.99
C LEU A 101 8.03 -4.76 30.75
N ASP A 102 7.78 -6.07 30.76
CA ASP A 102 7.08 -6.77 29.69
C ASP A 102 5.63 -6.29 29.56
N GLU A 103 4.94 -6.02 30.67
CA GLU A 103 3.60 -5.42 30.67
C GLU A 103 3.61 -4.00 30.10
N ALA A 104 4.56 -3.14 30.51
CA ALA A 104 4.71 -1.79 29.98
C ALA A 104 4.97 -1.82 28.46
N LYS A 105 5.86 -2.71 28.01
CA LYS A 105 6.12 -2.94 26.58
C LYS A 105 4.87 -3.45 25.85
N GLN A 106 4.11 -4.37 26.46
CA GLN A 106 2.90 -4.91 25.85
C GLN A 106 1.83 -3.84 25.66
N ARG A 107 1.66 -2.93 26.64
CA ARG A 107 0.77 -1.77 26.51
C ARG A 107 1.15 -0.89 25.32
N GLU A 108 2.43 -0.57 25.18
CA GLU A 108 2.89 0.28 24.07
C GLU A 108 2.74 -0.40 22.71
N LEU A 109 3.09 -1.69 22.61
CA LEU A 109 2.87 -2.46 21.38
C LEU A 109 1.39 -2.57 21.01
N ALA A 110 0.49 -2.69 21.99
CA ALA A 110 -0.95 -2.70 21.73
C ALA A 110 -1.44 -1.36 21.16
N ARG A 111 -0.95 -0.23 21.70
CA ARG A 111 -1.23 1.12 21.17
C ARG A 111 -0.76 1.25 19.72
N LEU A 112 0.49 0.89 19.44
CA LEU A 112 1.08 0.98 18.10
C LEU A 112 0.35 0.08 17.09
N ARG A 113 0.02 -1.16 17.48
CA ARG A 113 -0.77 -2.08 16.64
C ARG A 113 -2.13 -1.51 16.28
N LYS A 114 -2.79 -0.79 17.19
CA LYS A 114 -4.06 -0.12 16.92
C LYS A 114 -3.90 0.97 15.86
N LEU A 115 -2.86 1.81 15.99
CA LEU A 115 -2.55 2.86 15.02
C LEU A 115 -2.27 2.29 13.63
N VAL A 116 -1.47 1.23 13.54
CA VAL A 116 -1.17 0.55 12.27
C VAL A 116 -2.44 -0.07 11.67
N SER A 117 -3.23 -0.77 12.48
CA SER A 117 -4.49 -1.38 12.04
C SER A 117 -5.45 -0.36 11.44
N GLU A 118 -5.54 0.83 12.05
CA GLU A 118 -6.37 1.92 11.54
C GLU A 118 -5.85 2.45 10.19
N LYS A 119 -4.53 2.63 10.05
CA LYS A 119 -3.92 3.03 8.77
C LYS A 119 -4.18 2.00 7.68
N VAL A 120 -4.03 0.72 7.99
CA VAL A 120 -4.31 -0.37 7.06
C VAL A 120 -5.78 -0.38 6.65
N ARG A 121 -6.71 -0.16 7.58
CA ARG A 121 -8.14 -0.04 7.28
C ARG A 121 -8.41 1.08 6.28
N LEU A 122 -7.87 2.28 6.53
CA LEU A 122 -8.05 3.44 5.65
C LEU A 122 -7.45 3.21 4.26
N LEU A 123 -6.26 2.59 4.18
CA LEU A 123 -5.64 2.25 2.90
C LEU A 123 -6.47 1.24 2.11
N ASN A 124 -7.02 0.22 2.79
CA ASN A 124 -7.93 -0.74 2.17
C ASN A 124 -9.21 -0.07 1.68
N ASP A 125 -9.77 0.86 2.44
CA ASP A 125 -10.95 1.63 2.03
C ASP A 125 -10.68 2.48 0.78
N ILE A 126 -9.49 3.12 0.70
CA ILE A 126 -9.05 3.89 -0.47
C ILE A 126 -8.85 2.96 -1.67
N HIS A 127 -8.19 1.81 -1.50
CA HIS A 127 -7.99 0.83 -2.56
C HIS A 127 -9.34 0.32 -3.10
N ARG A 128 -10.30 0.07 -2.20
CA ARG A 128 -11.67 -0.34 -2.55
C ARG A 128 -12.42 0.76 -3.31
N GLN A 129 -12.15 2.03 -3.04
CA GLN A 129 -12.74 3.16 -3.76
C GLN A 129 -12.04 3.50 -5.09
N GLY A 130 -10.74 3.20 -5.20
CA GLY A 130 -9.93 3.44 -6.40
C GLY A 130 -10.09 2.39 -7.51
N GLY A 131 -10.67 1.23 -7.20
CA GLY A 131 -11.03 0.22 -8.19
C GLY A 131 -12.26 0.64 -9.00
N LEU A 132 -12.10 0.69 -10.33
CA LEU A 132 -13.18 0.64 -11.34
C LEU A 132 -13.97 1.91 -11.72
N ARG A 133 -13.55 3.14 -11.39
CA ARG A 133 -14.24 4.34 -11.90
C ARG A 133 -13.50 5.17 -12.96
N GLY A 134 -12.17 5.24 -12.91
CA GLY A 134 -11.40 6.08 -13.84
C GLY A 134 -11.00 5.42 -15.17
N MET A 135 -10.76 4.11 -15.16
CA MET A 135 -10.16 3.43 -16.33
C MET A 135 -11.18 3.00 -17.38
N SER A 136 -12.45 2.81 -17.03
CA SER A 136 -13.48 2.45 -18.01
C SER A 136 -13.71 3.56 -19.02
N ALA A 137 -13.79 4.83 -18.58
CA ALA A 137 -14.04 5.95 -19.48
C ALA A 137 -12.88 6.15 -20.47
N ILE A 138 -11.63 6.11 -20.01
CA ILE A 138 -10.46 6.29 -20.88
C ILE A 138 -10.30 5.12 -21.86
N VAL A 139 -10.47 3.89 -21.40
CA VAL A 139 -10.38 2.70 -22.27
C VAL A 139 -11.55 2.67 -23.27
N THR A 140 -12.75 3.08 -22.85
CA THR A 140 -13.91 3.18 -23.74
C THR A 140 -13.74 4.31 -24.76
N LEU A 141 -13.24 5.48 -24.34
CA LEU A 141 -12.98 6.61 -25.24
C LEU A 141 -11.87 6.29 -26.25
N TRP A 142 -10.78 5.62 -25.83
CA TRP A 142 -9.73 5.17 -26.75
C TRP A 142 -10.26 4.12 -27.74
N ARG A 143 -11.14 3.23 -27.28
CA ARG A 143 -11.83 2.25 -28.14
C ARG A 143 -12.79 2.90 -29.15
N ILE A 144 -13.50 3.95 -28.75
CA ILE A 144 -14.39 4.73 -29.65
C ILE A 144 -13.55 5.52 -30.67
N LEU A 145 -12.49 6.20 -30.23
CA LEU A 145 -11.57 6.94 -31.12
C LEU A 145 -10.96 6.02 -32.19
N SER A 146 -10.49 4.85 -31.78
CA SER A 146 -9.93 3.86 -32.70
C SER A 146 -10.98 3.31 -33.68
N TYR A 147 -12.23 3.11 -33.24
CA TYR A 147 -13.32 2.67 -34.10
C TYR A 147 -13.73 3.74 -35.14
N VAL A 148 -13.79 5.01 -34.75
CA VAL A 148 -14.09 6.13 -35.66
C VAL A 148 -13.02 6.27 -36.74
N GLU A 149 -11.74 6.10 -36.38
CA GLU A 149 -10.62 6.20 -37.32
C GLU A 149 -10.60 5.04 -38.33
N VAL A 150 -10.97 3.83 -37.90
CA VAL A 150 -11.16 2.69 -38.81
C VAL A 150 -12.37 2.89 -39.71
N CYS A 151 -13.50 3.38 -39.18
CA CYS A 151 -14.70 3.64 -39.97
C CYS A 151 -14.48 4.73 -41.03
N TYR A 152 -13.76 5.81 -40.71
CA TYR A 152 -13.47 6.88 -41.66
C TYR A 152 -12.60 6.38 -42.82
N ASN A 153 -11.58 5.57 -42.52
CA ASN A 153 -10.73 4.97 -43.56
C ASN A 153 -11.50 3.98 -44.43
N VAL A 154 -12.40 3.17 -43.86
CA VAL A 154 -13.24 2.25 -44.63
C VAL A 154 -14.23 3.00 -45.51
N LEU A 155 -14.86 4.07 -45.01
CA LEU A 155 -15.80 4.89 -45.79
C LEU A 155 -15.08 5.63 -46.92
N LEU A 156 -13.87 6.15 -46.67
CA LEU A 156 -13.04 6.82 -47.69
C LEU A 156 -12.55 5.82 -48.75
N ILE A 157 -12.27 4.57 -48.39
CA ILE A 157 -11.99 3.50 -49.36
C ILE A 157 -13.23 3.13 -50.19
N ILE A 158 -14.43 3.18 -49.60
CA ILE A 158 -15.70 2.94 -50.31
C ILE A 158 -16.01 4.09 -51.27
N ASP A 159 -15.83 5.35 -50.87
CA ASP A 159 -16.01 6.54 -51.73
C ASP A 159 -15.00 6.55 -52.90
N VAL A 160 -13.73 6.17 -52.65
CA VAL A 160 -12.71 6.02 -53.70
C VAL A 160 -13.04 4.87 -54.66
N SER A 161 -13.74 3.85 -54.19
CA SER A 161 -14.22 2.75 -55.01
C SER A 161 -15.41 3.18 -55.87
N GLU A 162 -16.37 3.94 -55.33
CA GLU A 162 -17.56 4.36 -56.08
C GLU A 162 -17.22 5.37 -57.19
N HIS A 163 -16.21 6.22 -56.99
CA HIS A 163 -15.77 7.18 -58.01
C HIS A 163 -14.95 6.56 -59.16
N ASN A 164 -14.42 5.34 -58.99
CA ASN A 164 -13.68 4.61 -60.04
C ASN A 164 -14.55 3.66 -60.87
N TYR A 165 -15.80 3.38 -60.45
CA TYR A 165 -16.76 2.59 -61.24
C TYR A 165 -17.76 3.45 -62.03
N GLY A 166 -17.56 4.78 -62.06
CA GLY A 166 -18.34 5.73 -62.86
C GLY A 166 -17.77 6.09 -64.24
N ILE A 167 -16.65 5.48 -64.67
CA ILE A 167 -16.09 5.66 -66.02
C ILE A 167 -15.68 4.31 -66.61
N MET A 168 -16.65 3.47 -66.94
CA MET A 168 -16.56 2.61 -68.13
C MET A 168 -17.96 2.07 -68.45
N CYS A 169 -18.32 2.18 -69.73
CA CYS A 169 -19.49 1.56 -70.35
C CYS A 169 -19.59 0.05 -70.06
#